data_AF-A0A8T3M583-F1
#
_entry.id   AF-A0A8T3M583-F1
#
_cell.length_a   1.000
_cell.length_b   1.000
_cell.length_c   1.000
_cell.angle_alpha   90.00
_cell.angle_beta   90.00
_cell.angle_gamma   90.00
#
_symmetry.space_group_name_H-M   'P 1'
#
loop_
_entity.id
_entity.type
_entity.pdbx_description
1 polymer ?
#
loop_
_entity_poly.entity_id
_entity_poly.type
_entity_poly.pdbx_seq_one_letter_code
_entity_poly.pdbx_strand_id
1 'polypeptide(L)' 'MRGGRSQHAPRLLTIGVALVFVLIGVLGTFLGVLPTVVGFSGELIGVWSYILATVILLLGIFIRGL' A
#
# COMPACT_ATOMS: atom_id res chain seq x y z
N MET A 1 14.93 -12.70 -32.10
CA MET A 1 15.26 -12.25 -30.73
C MET A 1 13.98 -11.82 -30.04
N ARG A 2 13.33 -12.69 -29.27
CA ARG A 2 12.18 -12.29 -28.43
C ARG A 2 12.74 -11.59 -27.21
N GLY A 3 12.77 -10.26 -27.25
CA GLY A 3 13.10 -9.44 -26.08
C GLY A 3 12.06 -9.70 -25.00
N GLY A 4 12.36 -10.61 -24.08
CA GLY A 4 11.58 -10.78 -22.86
C GLY A 4 11.66 -9.48 -22.10
N ARG A 5 10.60 -8.66 -22.19
CA ARG A 5 10.42 -7.54 -21.27
C ARG A 5 10.46 -8.17 -19.88
N SER A 6 11.51 -7.87 -19.11
CA SER A 6 11.62 -8.29 -17.74
C SER A 6 10.49 -7.61 -16.98
N GLN A 7 9.36 -8.31 -16.87
CA GLN A 7 8.24 -7.90 -16.04
C GLN A 7 8.75 -7.98 -14.59
N HIS A 8 9.20 -6.85 -14.07
CA HIS A 8 9.66 -6.72 -12.69
C HIS A 8 8.41 -6.66 -11.83
N ALA A 9 7.97 -7.83 -11.37
CA ALA A 9 6.95 -7.90 -10.35
C ALA A 9 7.54 -7.39 -9.01
N PRO A 10 6.76 -6.64 -8.22
CA PRO A 10 7.16 -6.29 -6.86
C PRO A 10 7.35 -7.57 -6.04
N ARG A 11 8.31 -7.56 -5.12
CA ARG A 11 8.60 -8.74 -4.29
C ARG A 11 7.45 -9.03 -3.33
N LEU A 12 7.40 -10.28 -2.88
CA LEU A 12 6.44 -10.76 -1.88
C LEU A 12 6.44 -9.88 -0.62
N LEU A 13 7.60 -9.35 -0.24
CA LEU A 13 7.73 -8.42 0.88
C LEU A 13 7.04 -7.07 0.61
N THR A 14 7.31 -6.41 -0.53
CA THR A 14 6.58 -5.21 -0.95
C THR A 14 5.06 -5.45 -0.95
N ILE A 15 4.62 -6.58 -1.51
CA ILE A 15 3.20 -6.95 -1.58
C ILE A 15 2.62 -7.10 -0.17
N GLY A 16 3.33 -7.78 0.73
CA GLY A 16 2.91 -7.97 2.12
C GLY A 16 2.76 -6.65 2.88
N VAL A 17 3.72 -5.73 2.74
CA VAL A 17 3.64 -4.40 3.36
C VAL A 17 2.47 -3.62 2.78
N ALA A 18 2.30 -3.59 1.46
CA ALA A 18 1.18 -2.91 0.82
C ALA A 18 -0.18 -3.49 1.26
N LEU A 19 -0.27 -4.82 1.43
CA LEU A 19 -1.48 -5.48 1.91
C LEU A 19 -1.85 -5.02 3.32
N VAL A 20 -0.87 -4.87 4.22
CA VAL A 20 -1.11 -4.34 5.57
C VAL A 20 -1.70 -2.93 5.50
N PHE A 21 -1.13 -2.06 4.68
CA PHE A 21 -1.67 -0.71 4.48
C PHE A 21 -3.08 -0.71 3.88
N VAL A 22 -3.37 -1.62 2.94
CA VAL A 22 -4.73 -1.80 2.39
C VAL A 22 -5.70 -2.21 3.50
N LEU A 23 -5.35 -3.16 4.37
CA LEU A 23 -6.21 -3.59 5.48
C LEU A 23 -6.48 -2.45 6.47
N ILE A 24 -5.45 -1.69 6.83
CA ILE A 24 -5.59 -0.49 7.67
C ILE A 24 -6.50 0.54 6.97
N GLY A 25 -6.31 0.74 5.67
CA GLY A 25 -7.17 1.56 4.82
C GLY A 25 -8.65 1.15 4.93
N VAL A 26 -8.94 -0.14 4.73
CA VAL A 26 -10.32 -0.66 4.79
C VAL A 26 -10.94 -0.44 6.17
N LEU A 27 -10.20 -0.76 7.23
CA LEU A 27 -10.65 -0.60 8.60
C LEU A 27 -10.95 0.86 8.95
N GLY A 28 -10.18 1.80 8.40
CA GLY A 28 -10.31 3.22 8.70
C GLY A 28 -11.41 3.89 7.91
N THR A 29 -11.39 3.73 6.59
CA THR A 29 -12.27 4.50 5.68
C THR A 29 -13.68 3.93 5.60
N PHE A 30 -13.83 2.61 5.64
CA PHE A 30 -15.13 1.96 5.42
C PHE A 30 -15.76 1.42 6.70
N LEU A 31 -14.96 0.84 7.59
CA LEU A 31 -15.47 0.22 8.80
C LEU A 31 -15.48 1.19 10.00
N GLY A 32 -14.78 2.33 9.91
CA GLY A 32 -14.72 3.32 10.99
C GLY A 32 -14.13 2.76 12.30
N VAL A 33 -13.30 1.71 12.21
CA VAL A 33 -12.78 0.97 13.37
C VAL A 33 -11.54 1.66 13.96
N LEU A 34 -10.83 2.46 13.15
CA LEU A 34 -9.65 3.18 13.60
C LEU A 34 -10.03 4.35 14.52
N PRO A 35 -9.43 4.44 15.72
CA PRO A 35 -9.64 5.58 16.59
C PRO A 35 -8.98 6.84 16.02
N THR A 36 -9.43 8.00 16.49
CA THR A 36 -8.76 9.27 16.22
C THR A 36 -7.38 9.28 16.87
N VAL A 37 -6.33 9.55 16.09
CA VAL A 37 -4.93 9.59 16.57
C VAL A 37 -4.33 10.95 16.24
N VAL A 38 -3.83 11.66 17.26
CA VAL A 38 -3.20 12.99 17.11
C VAL A 38 -4.09 13.99 16.35
N GLY A 39 -5.40 13.94 16.59
CA GLY A 39 -6.39 14.82 15.95
C GLY A 39 -6.78 14.44 14.52
N PHE A 40 -6.21 13.36 13.95
CA PHE A 40 -6.63 12.83 12.65
C PHE A 40 -7.72 11.78 12.82
N SER A 41 -8.82 11.92 12.06
CA SER A 41 -9.91 10.96 12.08
C SER A 41 -9.48 9.61 11.48
N GLY A 42 -10.14 8.52 11.90
CA GLY A 42 -9.85 7.17 11.42
C GLY A 42 -10.02 7.03 9.90
N GLU A 43 -10.97 7.74 9.31
CA GLU A 43 -11.20 7.76 7.87
C GLU A 43 -10.01 8.36 7.13
N LEU A 44 -9.49 9.48 7.63
CA LEU A 44 -8.36 10.18 7.03
C LEU A 44 -7.07 9.35 7.15
N ILE A 45 -6.86 8.68 8.28
CA ILE A 45 -5.77 7.69 8.45
C ILE A 45 -5.90 6.56 7.42
N GLY A 46 -7.13 6.08 7.18
CA GLY A 46 -7.40 5.07 6.17
C GLY A 46 -7.07 5.55 4.75
N VAL A 47 -7.46 6.76 4.37
CA VAL A 47 -7.12 7.36 3.06
C VAL A 47 -5.61 7.44 2.86
N TRP A 48 -4.87 7.95 3.83
CA TRP A 48 -3.40 8.01 3.77
C TRP A 48 -2.75 6.63 3.66
N SER A 49 -3.34 5.63 4.30
CA SER A 49 -2.86 4.25 4.20
C SER A 49 -2.96 3.70 2.76
N TYR A 50 -4.05 3.98 2.04
CA TYR A 50 -4.17 3.59 0.62
C TYR A 50 -3.18 4.32 -0.29
N ILE A 51 -2.94 5.61 -0.05
CA ILE A 51 -1.94 6.38 -0.78
C ILE A 51 -0.56 5.74 -0.59
N LEU A 52 -0.19 5.41 0.66
CA LEU A 52 1.08 4.74 0.97
C LEU A 52 1.17 3.35 0.34
N ALA A 53 0.11 2.53 0.40
CA ALA A 53 0.09 1.23 -0.26
C ALA A 53 0.39 1.34 -1.77
N THR A 54 -0.24 2.32 -2.42
CA THR A 54 -0.05 2.58 -3.86
C THR A 54 1.38 3.00 -4.16
N VAL A 55 1.93 3.93 -3.38
CA VAL A 55 3.31 4.39 -3.52
C VAL A 55 4.29 3.23 -3.31
N ILE A 56 4.09 2.39 -2.29
CA ILE A 56 4.95 1.24 -2.01
C ILE A 56 4.93 0.23 -3.17
N LEU A 57 3.75 -0.08 -3.72
CA LEU A 57 3.64 -0.99 -4.87
C LEU A 57 4.35 -0.43 -6.10
N LEU A 58 4.15 0.86 -6.39
CA LEU A 58 4.84 1.53 -7.50
C LEU A 58 6.35 1.52 -7.29
N LEU A 59 6.82 1.88 -6.09
CA LEU A 59 8.24 1.83 -5.75
C LEU A 59 8.81 0.42 -5.89
N GLY A 60 8.09 -0.62 -5.46
CA GLY A 60 8.53 -2.00 -5.62
C GLY A 60 8.65 -2.44 -7.07
N ILE A 61 7.82 -1.90 -7.97
CA ILE A 61 7.91 -2.11 -9.42
C ILE A 61 9.13 -1.37 -10.01
N PHE A 62 9.35 -0.11 -9.64
CA PHE A 62 10.39 0.73 -10.25
C PHE A 62 11.80 0.50 -9.68
N ILE A 63 11.94 0.11 -8.41
CA ILE A 63 13.24 0.00 -7.70
C ILE A 63 13.83 -1.42 -7.77
N ARG A 64 13.35 -2.29 -8.67
CA ARG A 64 13.81 -3.69 -8.81
C ARG A 64 13.60 -4.54 -7.56
N GLY A 65 12.41 -4.44 -6.96
CA GLY A 65 12.00 -5.30 -5.84
C GLY A 65 12.72 -4.96 -4.53
N LEU A 66 12.07 -4.16 -3.68
CA LEU A 66 12.34 -4.17 -2.25
C LEU A 66 11.68 -5.40 -1.61
#